data_AF-A0A454WA00-F1
#
_entry.id   AF-A0A454WA00-F1
#
_cell.length_a   1.000
_cell.length_b   1.000
_cell.length_c   1.000
_cell.angle_alpha   90.00
_cell.angle_beta   90.00
_cell.angle_gamma   90.00
#
_symmetry.space_group_name_H-M   'P 1'
#
loop_
_entity.id
_entity.type
_entity.pdbx_description
1 polymer ?
#
loop_
_entity_poly.entity_id
_entity_poly.type
_entity_poly.pdbx_seq_one_letter_code
_entity_poly.pdbx_strand_id
1 'polypeptide(L)'
;MPGFDVRVNSNASGPWATGRAGRALHDYADDVEYQVAREGERMVDQRLRQVLRHPTGYYQSKITVDRTASGRYMVHDQRVVYGPWLEGTGSRNSPVTRFPGYFTFRRTKALLDRKAPQIARQLLARYRSRGLI
;
A
#
# COMPACT_ATOMS: atom_id res chain seq x y z
N MET A 1 6.09 -12.04 -6.15
CA MET A 1 4.72 -11.63 -6.53
C MET A 1 4.69 -10.12 -6.64
N PRO A 2 3.99 -9.54 -7.63
CA PRO A 2 3.80 -8.11 -7.73
C PRO A 2 3.06 -7.56 -6.51
N GLY A 3 3.54 -6.43 -6.00
CA GLY A 3 3.02 -5.81 -4.80
C GLY A 3 4.00 -4.80 -4.23
N PHE A 4 3.60 -4.17 -3.13
CA PHE A 4 4.48 -3.35 -2.32
C PHE A 4 4.05 -3.40 -0.85
N ASP A 5 5.04 -3.28 0.03
CA ASP A 5 4.80 -3.11 1.46
C ASP A 5 4.54 -1.63 1.77
N VAL A 6 3.66 -1.40 2.74
CA VAL A 6 3.50 -0.11 3.38
C VAL A 6 4.30 -0.12 4.68
N ARG A 7 5.07 0.95 4.90
CA ARG A 7 5.81 1.16 6.13
C ARG A 7 5.67 2.62 6.54
N VAL A 8 5.23 2.84 7.77
CA VAL A 8 5.19 4.16 8.39
C VAL A 8 6.22 4.18 9.49
N ASN A 9 7.21 5.06 9.38
CA ASN A 9 8.14 5.29 10.47
C ASN A 9 7.56 6.37 11.39
N SER A 10 7.08 5.99 12.56
CA SER A 10 6.69 6.91 13.62
C SER A 10 7.82 7.04 14.64
N ASN A 11 8.48 8.20 14.68
CA ASN A 11 9.40 8.52 15.77
C ASN A 11 8.62 9.29 16.83
N ALA A 12 8.35 8.65 17.97
CA ALA A 12 7.85 9.32 19.16
C ALA A 12 9.02 9.49 20.15
N SER A 13 9.36 10.73 20.50
CA SER A 13 10.35 11.04 21.52
C SER A 13 9.70 11.83 22.66
N GLY A 14 10.04 11.49 23.90
CA GLY A 14 9.63 12.21 25.11
C GLY A 14 8.91 11.37 26.18
N PRO A 15 8.60 11.97 27.35
CA PRO A 15 8.04 11.28 28.53
C PRO A 15 6.66 10.62 28.31
N TRP A 16 5.97 11.02 27.24
CA TRP A 16 4.66 10.52 26.82
C TRP A 16 4.72 9.17 26.09
N ALA A 17 5.92 8.67 25.78
CA ALA A 17 6.10 7.42 25.04
C ALA A 17 5.84 6.15 25.89
N THR A 18 5.55 6.29 27.19
CA THR A 18 5.31 5.15 28.09
C THR A 18 3.85 5.07 28.55
N GLY A 19 3.36 3.86 28.83
CA GLY A 19 1.99 3.62 29.31
C GLY A 19 0.90 3.76 28.24
N ARG A 20 -0.25 4.37 28.60
CA ARG A 20 -1.42 4.53 27.70
C ARG A 20 -1.12 5.36 26.45
N ALA A 21 -0.30 6.40 26.58
CA ALA A 21 0.06 7.27 25.45
C ALA A 21 0.96 6.54 24.44
N GLY A 22 1.86 5.66 24.89
CA GLY A 22 2.63 4.78 24.00
C GLY A 22 1.74 3.81 23.19
N ARG A 23 0.71 3.22 23.82
CA ARG A 23 -0.26 2.36 23.13
C ARG A 23 -1.07 3.13 22.08
N ALA A 24 -1.58 4.31 22.43
CA ALA A 24 -2.35 5.12 21.48
C ALA A 24 -1.53 5.58 20.27
N LEU A 25 -0.24 5.85 20.46
CA LEU A 25 0.69 6.16 19.36
C LEU A 25 0.95 4.94 18.47
N HIS A 26 1.08 3.75 19.06
CA HIS A 26 1.21 2.51 18.31
C HIS A 26 -0.05 2.21 17.49
N ASP A 27 -1.23 2.34 18.11
CA ASP A 27 -2.53 2.14 17.44
C ASP A 27 -2.71 3.16 16.30
N TYR A 28 -2.30 4.41 16.52
CA TYR A 28 -2.27 5.41 15.46
C TYR A 28 -1.33 5.03 14.32
N ALA A 29 -0.11 4.57 14.60
CA ALA A 29 0.82 4.15 13.56
C ALA A 29 0.26 2.99 12.73
N ASP A 30 -0.32 1.97 13.38
CA ASP A 30 -0.95 0.83 12.72
C ASP A 30 -2.15 1.28 11.85
N ASP A 31 -3.00 2.16 12.38
CA ASP A 31 -4.12 2.73 11.62
C ASP A 31 -3.62 3.55 10.42
N VAL A 32 -2.53 4.31 10.54
CA VAL A 32 -1.94 5.02 9.38
C VAL A 32 -1.46 4.00 8.35
N GLU A 33 -0.73 2.96 8.75
CA GLU A 33 -0.25 1.93 7.82
C GLU A 33 -1.42 1.26 7.08
N TYR A 34 -2.46 0.88 7.81
CA TYR A 34 -3.65 0.27 7.24
C TYR A 34 -4.38 1.21 6.26
N GLN A 35 -4.60 2.48 6.65
CA GLN A 35 -5.28 3.45 5.77
C GLN A 35 -4.47 3.76 4.51
N VAL A 36 -3.14 3.84 4.63
CA VAL A 36 -2.26 4.02 3.47
C VAL A 36 -2.31 2.78 2.56
N ALA A 37 -2.34 1.56 3.11
CA ALA A 37 -2.47 0.34 2.31
C ALA A 37 -3.82 0.26 1.57
N ARG A 38 -4.92 0.63 2.23
CA ARG A 38 -6.27 0.69 1.64
C ARG A 38 -6.37 1.74 0.52
N GLU A 39 -5.75 2.90 0.69
CA GLU A 39 -5.65 3.88 -0.41
C GLU A 39 -4.79 3.32 -1.55
N GLY A 40 -3.71 2.61 -1.23
CA GLY A 40 -2.86 1.92 -2.20
C GLY A 40 -3.64 0.92 -3.07
N GLU A 41 -4.45 0.06 -2.45
CA GLU A 41 -5.35 -0.87 -3.13
C GLU A 41 -6.32 -0.14 -4.08
N ARG A 42 -7.00 0.92 -3.60
CA ARG A 42 -7.89 1.74 -4.45
C ARG A 42 -7.16 2.35 -5.64
N MET A 43 -5.97 2.88 -5.41
CA MET A 43 -5.15 3.49 -6.48
C MET A 43 -4.69 2.45 -7.51
N VAL A 44 -4.34 1.24 -7.06
CA VAL A 44 -4.02 0.13 -7.97
C VAL A 44 -5.23 -0.24 -8.81
N ASP A 45 -6.41 -0.45 -8.21
CA ASP A 45 -7.64 -0.75 -8.96
C ASP A 45 -7.97 0.34 -9.99
N GLN A 46 -7.94 1.61 -9.57
CA GLN A 46 -8.17 2.75 -10.46
C GLN A 46 -7.17 2.77 -11.63
N ARG A 47 -5.90 2.49 -11.36
CA ARG A 47 -4.88 2.45 -12.41
C ARG A 47 -5.11 1.28 -13.36
N LEU A 48 -5.46 0.09 -12.86
CA LEU A 48 -5.76 -1.08 -13.68
C LEU A 48 -6.92 -0.83 -14.64
N ARG A 49 -7.97 -0.12 -14.18
CA ARG A 49 -9.09 0.30 -15.05
C ARG A 49 -8.66 1.16 -16.25
N GLN A 50 -7.53 1.87 -16.14
CA GLN A 50 -7.03 2.74 -17.19
C GLN A 50 -6.05 2.03 -18.13
N VAL A 51 -5.25 1.09 -17.62
CA VAL A 51 -4.13 0.51 -18.39
C VAL A 51 -4.44 -0.83 -19.03
N LEU A 52 -5.33 -1.62 -18.44
CA LEU A 52 -5.66 -2.94 -18.98
C LEU A 52 -6.39 -2.77 -20.32
N ARG A 53 -5.77 -3.27 -21.40
CA ARG A 53 -6.36 -3.23 -22.75
C ARG A 53 -7.62 -4.08 -22.89
N HIS A 54 -7.65 -5.25 -22.24
CA HIS A 54 -8.77 -6.20 -22.27
C HIS A 54 -9.07 -6.69 -20.84
N PRO A 55 -9.71 -5.86 -20.00
CA PRO A 55 -9.98 -6.22 -18.62
C PRO A 55 -11.09 -7.27 -18.54
N THR A 56 -10.80 -8.43 -17.93
CA THR A 56 -11.78 -9.47 -17.61
C THR A 56 -12.30 -9.37 -16.17
N GLY A 57 -11.79 -8.42 -15.38
CA GLY A 57 -12.10 -8.27 -13.95
C GLY A 57 -11.33 -9.22 -13.03
N TYR A 58 -10.90 -10.39 -13.50
CA TYR A 58 -10.21 -11.37 -12.65
C TYR A 58 -8.97 -10.79 -11.98
N TYR A 59 -8.05 -10.18 -12.74
CA TYR A 59 -6.81 -9.63 -12.16
C TYR A 59 -7.10 -8.55 -11.10
N GLN A 60 -8.06 -7.67 -11.39
CA GLN A 60 -8.45 -6.60 -10.48
C GLN A 60 -9.07 -7.13 -9.19
N SER A 61 -9.89 -8.19 -9.27
CA SER A 61 -10.51 -8.84 -8.11
C SER A 61 -9.50 -9.51 -7.16
N LYS A 62 -8.25 -9.67 -7.60
CA LYS A 62 -7.16 -10.28 -6.83
C LYS A 62 -6.25 -9.27 -6.15
N ILE A 63 -6.49 -7.97 -6.37
CA ILE A 63 -5.78 -6.92 -5.66
C ILE A 63 -6.37 -6.85 -4.24
N THR A 64 -5.52 -7.05 -3.24
CA THR A 64 -5.93 -7.07 -1.82
C THR A 64 -4.87 -6.43 -0.94
N VAL A 65 -5.26 -6.14 0.31
CA VAL A 65 -4.37 -5.76 1.41
C VAL A 65 -4.34 -6.88 2.44
N ASP A 66 -3.18 -7.48 2.66
CA ASP A 66 -2.97 -8.52 3.68
C ASP A 66 -1.91 -8.07 4.69
N ARG A 67 -1.99 -8.60 5.92
CA ARG A 67 -0.96 -8.40 6.93
C ARG A 67 0.13 -9.46 6.77
N THR A 68 1.37 -9.03 6.61
CA THR A 68 2.53 -9.91 6.50
C THR A 68 2.91 -10.51 7.86
N ALA A 69 3.72 -11.57 7.86
CA ALA A 69 4.27 -12.17 9.07
C ALA A 69 5.09 -11.17 9.93
N SER A 70 5.59 -10.09 9.32
CA SER A 70 6.29 -9.00 10.01
C SER A 70 5.38 -7.95 10.65
N GLY A 71 4.04 -8.13 10.58
CA GLY A 71 3.05 -7.19 11.10
C GLY A 71 2.70 -6.03 10.15
N ARG A 72 3.41 -5.88 9.03
CA ARG A 72 3.16 -4.82 8.04
C ARG A 72 2.01 -5.14 7.11
N TYR A 73 1.36 -4.11 6.57
CA TYR A 73 0.39 -4.25 5.49
C TYR A 73 1.07 -4.29 4.10
N MET A 74 0.64 -5.23 3.26
CA MET A 74 1.12 -5.40 1.90
C MET A 74 -0.05 -5.32 0.92
N VAL A 75 0.13 -4.52 -0.14
CA VAL A 75 -0.80 -4.49 -1.28
C VAL A 75 -0.25 -5.39 -2.37
N HIS A 76 -1.00 -6.40 -2.81
CA HIS A 76 -0.50 -7.37 -3.80
C HIS A 76 -1.63 -8.02 -4.62
N ASP A 77 -1.25 -8.81 -5.63
CA ASP A 77 -2.17 -9.44 -6.58
C ASP A 77 -2.50 -10.92 -6.28
N GLN A 78 -2.39 -11.35 -5.02
CA GLN A 78 -2.57 -12.75 -4.61
C GLN A 78 -1.80 -13.80 -5.45
N ARG A 79 -0.61 -13.45 -5.99
CA ARG A 79 0.22 -14.36 -6.80
C ARG A 79 -0.46 -14.84 -8.08
N VAL A 80 -1.28 -13.99 -8.72
CA VAL A 80 -1.80 -14.30 -10.06
C VAL A 80 -0.64 -14.63 -11.00
N VAL A 81 -0.73 -15.78 -11.67
CA VAL A 81 0.38 -16.39 -12.46
C VAL A 81 0.96 -15.43 -13.50
N TYR A 82 0.10 -14.66 -14.18
CA TYR A 82 0.52 -13.69 -15.19
C TYR A 82 0.77 -12.28 -14.62
N GLY A 83 0.60 -12.09 -13.31
CA GLY A 83 0.85 -10.82 -12.61
C GLY A 83 2.24 -10.25 -12.86
N PRO A 84 3.33 -11.02 -12.69
CA PRO A 84 4.69 -10.54 -13.00
C PRO A 84 4.86 -10.03 -14.43
N TRP A 85 4.20 -10.67 -15.40
CA TRP A 85 4.24 -10.25 -16.80
C TRP A 85 3.49 -8.92 -17.01
N LEU A 86 2.34 -8.75 -16.35
CA LEU A 86 1.58 -7.49 -16.36
C LEU A 86 2.31 -6.37 -15.64
N GLU A 87 3.00 -6.64 -14.53
CA GLU A 87 3.76 -5.63 -13.80
C GLU A 87 5.05 -5.24 -14.53
N GLY A 88 5.63 -6.16 -15.31
CA GLY A 88 6.92 -5.96 -15.98
C GLY A 88 8.12 -6.49 -15.19
N THR A 89 7.89 -7.41 -14.25
CA THR A 89 8.92 -7.99 -13.37
C THR A 89 9.20 -9.47 -13.68
N GLY A 90 8.42 -10.08 -14.58
CA GLY A 90 8.61 -11.47 -14.98
C GLY A 90 9.75 -11.65 -15.99
N SER A 91 10.31 -12.86 -16.06
CA SER A 91 11.33 -13.22 -17.06
C SER A 91 10.88 -12.98 -18.50
N ARG A 92 9.56 -13.04 -18.77
CA ARG A 92 8.96 -12.76 -20.09
C ARG A 92 9.07 -11.30 -20.54
N ASN A 93 9.50 -10.38 -19.69
CA ASN A 93 9.70 -8.98 -20.02
C ASN A 93 11.17 -8.65 -20.39
N SER A 94 12.08 -9.62 -20.38
CA SER A 94 13.53 -9.42 -20.57
C SER A 94 14.13 -10.54 -21.46
N PRO A 95 15.22 -10.32 -22.21
CA PRO A 95 15.96 -9.06 -22.41
C PRO A 95 15.35 -8.11 -23.44
N VAL A 96 14.53 -8.62 -24.38
CA VAL A 96 13.82 -7.83 -25.38
C VAL A 96 12.36 -8.26 -25.37
N THR A 97 11.45 -7.30 -25.17
CA THR A 97 10.00 -7.54 -25.18
C THR A 97 9.27 -6.41 -25.87
N ARG A 98 8.17 -6.74 -26.56
CA ARG A 98 7.26 -5.73 -27.11
C ARG A 98 6.33 -5.15 -26.05
N PHE A 99 6.23 -5.83 -24.89
CA PHE A 99 5.42 -5.39 -23.76
C PHE A 99 6.26 -5.33 -22.48
N PRO A 100 6.69 -4.12 -22.08
CA PRO A 100 7.53 -3.95 -20.89
C PRO A 100 6.78 -4.16 -19.57
N GLY A 101 5.46 -4.33 -19.59
CA GLY A 101 4.59 -4.28 -18.41
C GLY A 101 3.92 -2.93 -18.23
N TYR A 102 2.87 -2.90 -17.40
CA TYR A 102 2.15 -1.68 -17.02
C TYR A 102 2.84 -0.92 -15.89
N PHE A 103 3.66 -1.61 -15.08
CA PHE A 103 4.31 -1.06 -13.89
C PHE A 103 3.31 -0.45 -12.90
N THR A 104 2.16 -1.10 -12.74
CA THR A 104 1.03 -0.58 -11.96
C THR A 104 1.41 -0.42 -10.51
N PHE A 105 1.98 -1.45 -9.88
CA PHE A 105 2.38 -1.39 -8.48
C PHE A 105 3.52 -0.40 -8.28
N ARG A 106 4.54 -0.44 -9.13
CA ARG A 106 5.69 0.48 -9.08
C ARG A 106 5.25 1.95 -9.17
N ARG A 107 4.41 2.28 -10.15
CA ARG A 107 3.91 3.66 -10.34
C ARG A 107 2.98 4.09 -9.21
N THR A 108 2.12 3.19 -8.75
CA THR A 108 1.18 3.47 -7.66
C THR A 108 1.90 3.73 -6.35
N LYS A 109 2.91 2.91 -6.01
CA LYS A 109 3.72 3.10 -4.80
C LYS A 109 4.35 4.48 -4.74
N ALA A 110 4.96 4.94 -5.84
CA ALA A 110 5.58 6.26 -5.90
C ALA A 110 4.59 7.42 -5.69
N LEU A 111 3.34 7.26 -6.13
CA LEU A 111 2.27 8.25 -5.90
C LEU A 111 1.70 8.16 -4.48
N LEU A 112 1.53 6.94 -3.97
CA LEU A 112 1.04 6.67 -2.62
C LEU A 112 1.98 7.24 -1.57
N ASP A 113 3.29 7.12 -1.76
CA ASP A 113 4.30 7.68 -0.86
C ASP A 113 4.18 9.20 -0.71
N ARG A 114 3.77 9.90 -1.78
CA ARG A 114 3.52 11.34 -1.73
C ARG A 114 2.21 11.69 -1.01
N LYS A 115 1.23 10.78 -1.02
CA LYS A 115 -0.07 10.93 -0.34
C LYS A 115 -0.01 10.54 1.14
N ALA A 116 0.86 9.61 1.53
CA ALA A 116 0.92 9.06 2.87
C ALA A 116 1.00 10.13 3.99
N PRO A 117 1.80 11.22 3.88
CA PRO A 117 1.83 12.28 4.90
C PRO A 117 0.50 13.01 5.08
N GLN A 118 -0.31 13.14 4.01
CA GLN A 118 -1.65 13.75 4.12
C GLN A 118 -2.61 12.82 4.88
N ILE A 119 -2.59 11.52 4.59
CA ILE A 119 -3.41 10.51 5.28
C ILE A 119 -3.07 10.50 6.76
N ALA A 120 -1.77 10.47 7.10
CA ALA A 120 -1.29 10.53 8.47
C ALA A 120 -1.79 11.77 9.21
N ARG A 121 -1.67 12.97 8.62
CA ARG A 121 -2.17 14.22 9.21
C ARG A 121 -3.67 14.21 9.47
N GLN A 122 -4.46 13.69 8.52
CA GLN A 122 -5.91 13.59 8.66
C GLN A 122 -6.29 12.65 9.81
N LEU A 123 -5.58 11.52 9.94
CA LEU A 123 -5.83 10.56 11.02
C LEU A 123 -5.37 11.12 12.37
N LEU A 124 -4.24 11.82 12.43
CA LEU A 124 -3.74 12.45 13.66
C LEU A 124 -4.74 13.48 14.19
N ALA A 125 -5.33 14.30 13.31
CA ALA A 125 -6.38 15.24 13.69
C ALA A 125 -7.60 14.53 14.31
N ARG A 126 -7.98 13.35 13.79
CA ARG A 126 -9.07 12.54 14.35
C ARG A 126 -8.72 11.99 15.75
N TYR A 127 -7.51 11.46 15.93
CA TYR A 127 -7.06 10.95 17.23
C TYR A 127 -7.03 12.07 18.29
N ARG A 128 -6.50 13.25 17.94
CA ARG A 128 -6.51 14.44 18.80
C ARG A 128 -7.92 14.88 19.16
N SER A 129 -8.84 14.92 18.19
CA SER A 129 -10.23 15.32 18.43
C SER A 129 -10.99 14.38 19.40
N ARG A 130 -10.52 13.13 19.53
CA ARG A 130 -11.09 12.11 20.40
C ARG A 130 -10.36 12.00 21.75
N GLY A 131 -9.33 12.81 21.99
CA GLY A 131 -8.51 12.71 23.21
C GLY A 131 -7.76 11.39 23.35
N LEU A 132 -7.51 10.70 22.23
CA LEU A 132 -6.76 9.43 22.23
C LEU A 132 -5.25 9.67 22.32
N ILE A 133 -4.79 10.82 21.84
CA ILE A 133 -3.40 11.31 21.87
C ILE A 133 -3.42 12.82 22.10
#